data_AF-A0A7J4UB93-F1
#
_entry.id   AF-A0A7J4UB93-F1
#
_cell.length_a   1.000
_cell.length_b   1.000
_cell.length_c   1.000
_cell.angle_alpha   90.00
_cell.angle_beta   90.00
_cell.angle_gamma   90.00
#
_symmetry.space_group_name_H-M   'P 1'
#
loop_
_entity.id
_entity.type
_entity.pdbx_description
1 polymer ?
#
loop_
_entity_poly.entity_id
_entity_poly.type
_entity_poly.pdbx_seq_one_letter_code
_entity_poly.pdbx_strand_id
1 'polypeptide(L)'
;MHPDYFEGTLQLRNPKEEVIAFIKNQVAGRDDVHIAKEIKTREGIDYFLSSQHFLQNLGKKLQKQFGGTLKVSAKLHTRDSQKSKDLHRVTVYYAPPRFSINDKVNVRGEIITIKSFGKKISGIDKAGRRVMFEEKDVSPAPPGTG
;
A
#
# COMPACT_ATOMS: atom_id res chain seq x y z
N MET A 1 13.69 1.18 -24.27
CA MET A 1 12.47 0.79 -23.53
C MET A 1 11.27 1.31 -24.31
N HIS A 2 10.23 0.50 -24.51
CA HIS A 2 8.98 1.01 -25.09
C HIS A 2 8.21 1.76 -23.99
N PRO A 3 7.75 3.01 -24.22
CA PRO A 3 7.12 3.84 -23.19
C PRO A 3 5.85 3.23 -22.59
N ASP A 4 5.18 2.35 -23.35
CA ASP A 4 3.96 1.65 -22.91
C ASP A 4 4.23 0.29 -22.20
N TYR A 5 5.51 -0.09 -22.06
CA TYR A 5 5.86 -1.38 -21.46
C TYR A 5 5.66 -1.37 -19.94
N PHE A 6 4.90 -2.35 -19.44
CA PHE A 6 4.73 -2.56 -18.00
C PHE A 6 4.79 -4.04 -17.62
N GLU A 7 5.35 -4.30 -16.44
CA GLU A 7 5.48 -5.63 -15.83
C GLU A 7 4.48 -5.85 -14.70
N GLY A 8 3.91 -4.77 -14.14
CA GLY A 8 2.94 -4.90 -13.07
C GLY A 8 2.06 -3.69 -12.86
N THR A 9 1.06 -3.87 -12.00
CA THR A 9 0.05 -2.85 -11.69
C THR A 9 -0.04 -2.63 -10.18
N LEU A 10 0.14 -1.39 -9.73
CA LEU A 10 -0.22 -0.94 -8.39
C LEU A 10 -1.69 -0.48 -8.39
N GLN A 11 -2.55 -1.20 -7.71
CA GLN A 11 -3.94 -0.82 -7.49
C GLN A 11 -4.08 -0.11 -6.16
N LEU A 12 -4.05 1.22 -6.18
CA LEU A 12 -4.28 2.07 -5.03
C LEU A 12 -5.78 2.27 -4.85
N ARG A 13 -6.31 1.99 -3.65
CA ARG A 13 -7.70 2.25 -3.29
C ARG A 13 -7.79 3.30 -2.20
N ASN A 14 -8.84 4.12 -2.22
CA ASN A 14 -9.04 5.26 -1.31
C ASN A 14 -7.77 6.11 -1.15
N PRO A 15 -7.27 6.68 -2.26
CA PRO A 15 -5.99 7.35 -2.27
C PRO A 15 -5.98 8.56 -1.32
N LYS A 16 -5.06 8.57 -0.36
CA LYS A 16 -4.68 9.78 0.40
C LYS A 16 -3.60 10.52 -0.37
N GLU A 17 -3.62 11.86 -0.36
CA GLU A 17 -2.64 12.68 -1.10
C GLU A 17 -1.20 12.36 -0.71
N GLU A 18 -0.93 12.15 0.59
CA GLU A 18 0.39 11.76 1.11
C GLU A 18 0.89 10.43 0.51
N VAL A 19 -0.01 9.48 0.25
CA VAL A 19 0.31 8.18 -0.33
C VAL A 19 0.63 8.34 -1.81
N ILE A 20 -0.16 9.14 -2.55
CA ILE A 20 0.10 9.43 -3.95
C ILE A 20 1.45 10.14 -4.10
N ALA A 21 1.71 11.16 -3.29
CA ALA A 21 2.96 11.90 -3.29
C ALA A 21 4.16 10.98 -3.01
N PHE A 22 4.02 10.09 -2.03
CA PHE A 22 5.05 9.09 -1.73
C PHE A 22 5.34 8.17 -2.92
N ILE A 23 4.30 7.65 -3.59
CA ILE A 23 4.45 6.78 -4.77
C ILE A 23 5.20 7.52 -5.87
N LYS A 24 4.77 8.74 -6.22
CA LYS A 24 5.40 9.56 -7.27
C LYS A 24 6.87 9.85 -6.93
N ASN A 25 7.18 10.18 -5.68
CA ASN A 25 8.55 10.43 -5.24
C ASN A 25 9.43 9.16 -5.31
N GLN A 26 8.89 7.99 -4.94
CA GLN A 26 9.65 6.73 -5.03
C GLN A 26 9.97 6.34 -6.48
N VAL A 27 9.07 6.65 -7.43
CA VAL A 27 9.31 6.42 -8.86
C VAL A 27 10.29 7.45 -9.41
N ALA A 28 10.09 8.73 -9.13
CA ALA A 28 10.97 9.81 -9.61
C ALA A 28 12.42 9.67 -9.11
N GLY A 29 12.64 9.02 -7.96
CA GLY A 29 13.97 8.70 -7.45
C GLY A 29 14.67 7.51 -8.13
N ARG A 30 14.13 6.98 -9.23
CA ARG A 30 14.70 5.85 -9.98
C ARG A 30 14.67 6.09 -11.49
N ASP A 31 15.83 6.00 -12.12
CA ASP A 31 15.96 6.19 -13.57
C ASP A 31 15.55 4.95 -14.39
N ASP A 32 15.51 3.77 -13.77
CA ASP A 32 15.20 2.50 -14.42
C ASP A 32 13.72 2.07 -14.28
N VAL A 33 12.89 2.89 -13.63
CA VAL A 33 11.47 2.61 -13.39
C VAL A 33 10.63 3.77 -13.90
N HIS A 34 9.59 3.48 -14.67
CA HIS A 34 8.61 4.48 -15.09
C HIS A 34 7.17 3.99 -14.93
N ILE A 35 6.25 4.95 -14.80
CA ILE A 35 4.82 4.71 -14.89
C ILE A 35 4.44 4.79 -16.36
N ALA A 36 4.15 3.63 -16.98
CA ALA A 36 3.70 3.55 -18.36
C ALA A 36 2.28 4.11 -18.54
N LYS A 37 1.43 3.94 -17.52
CA LYS A 37 0.03 4.38 -17.56
C LYS A 37 -0.51 4.64 -16.16
N GLU A 38 -1.34 5.66 -16.03
CA GLU A 38 -2.17 5.92 -14.85
C GLU A 38 -3.65 5.84 -15.25
N ILE A 39 -4.44 5.04 -14.54
CA ILE A 39 -5.89 4.93 -14.76
C ILE A 39 -6.60 5.29 -13.46
N LYS A 40 -7.40 6.36 -13.49
CA LYS A 40 -8.31 6.68 -12.39
C LYS A 40 -9.54 5.78 -12.46
N THR A 41 -9.91 5.21 -11.33
CA THR A 41 -11.08 4.36 -11.14
C THR A 41 -12.00 4.99 -10.10
N ARG A 42 -13.25 4.51 -10.00
CA ARG A 42 -14.19 4.98 -8.98
C ARG A 42 -13.64 4.87 -7.54
N GLU A 43 -12.80 3.88 -7.29
CA GLU A 43 -12.33 3.53 -5.94
C GLU A 43 -10.86 3.89 -5.70
N GLY A 44 -10.18 4.50 -6.68
CA GLY A 44 -8.79 4.93 -6.55
C GLY A 44 -8.03 4.99 -7.87
N ILE A 45 -6.76 4.61 -7.89
CA ILE A 45 -5.86 4.80 -9.03
C ILE A 45 -5.08 3.52 -9.30
N ASP A 46 -5.00 3.12 -10.57
CA ASP A 46 -4.17 2.02 -11.02
C ASP A 46 -2.93 2.57 -11.75
N TYR A 47 -1.73 2.28 -11.22
CA TYR A 47 -0.45 2.65 -11.83
C TYR A 47 0.18 1.43 -12.50
N PHE A 48 0.50 1.56 -13.78
CA PHE A 48 1.16 0.52 -14.57
C PHE A 48 2.66 0.83 -14.58
N LEU A 49 3.45 -0.07 -14.02
CA LEU A 49 4.88 0.13 -13.74
C LEU A 49 5.75 -0.83 -14.55
N SER A 50 6.89 -0.33 -15.01
CA SER A 50 7.85 -1.08 -15.84
C SER A 50 8.68 -2.13 -15.10
N SER A 51 8.59 -2.21 -13.76
CA SER A 51 9.38 -3.13 -12.95
C SER A 51 8.54 -3.81 -11.88
N GLN A 52 8.40 -5.14 -11.97
CA GLN A 52 7.68 -5.93 -10.96
C GLN A 52 8.40 -5.96 -9.60
N HIS A 53 9.74 -5.96 -9.60
CA HIS A 53 10.54 -5.98 -8.38
C HIS A 53 10.39 -4.68 -7.59
N PHE A 54 10.47 -3.54 -8.29
CA PHE A 54 10.20 -2.24 -7.69
C PHE A 54 8.78 -2.18 -7.12
N LEU A 55 7.79 -2.64 -7.88
CA LEU A 55 6.38 -2.62 -7.48
C LEU A 55 6.13 -3.38 -6.16
N GLN A 56 6.69 -4.58 -6.00
CA GLN A 56 6.56 -5.36 -4.76
C GLN A 56 7.21 -4.65 -3.56
N ASN A 57 8.38 -4.04 -3.77
CA ASN A 57 9.09 -3.30 -2.72
C ASN A 57 8.36 -2.01 -2.37
N LEU A 58 7.78 -1.31 -3.35
CA LEU A 58 6.93 -0.13 -3.14
C LEU A 58 5.73 -0.49 -2.28
N GLY A 59 5.03 -1.60 -2.57
CA GLY A 59 3.92 -2.09 -1.75
C GLY A 59 4.30 -2.33 -0.28
N LYS A 60 5.45 -2.97 -0.03
CA LYS A 60 5.96 -3.19 1.34
C LYS A 60 6.31 -1.88 2.04
N LYS A 61 6.91 -0.91 1.34
CA LYS A 61 7.22 0.42 1.88
C LYS A 61 5.95 1.18 2.25
N LEU A 62 4.94 1.15 1.37
CA LEU A 62 3.63 1.74 1.63
C LEU A 62 3.01 1.19 2.92
N GLN A 63 2.93 -0.14 3.04
CA GLN A 63 2.39 -0.78 4.24
C GLN A 63 3.18 -0.43 5.50
N LYS A 64 4.51 -0.36 5.42
CA LYS A 64 5.36 -0.02 6.57
C LYS A 64 5.16 1.43 7.02
N GLN A 65 5.02 2.35 6.08
CA GLN A 65 4.95 3.78 6.39
C GLN A 65 3.53 4.24 6.75
N PHE A 66 2.53 3.74 6.04
CA PHE A 66 1.15 4.20 6.13
C PHE A 66 0.19 3.14 6.67
N GLY A 67 0.65 1.91 6.88
CA GLY A 67 -0.19 0.79 7.34
C GLY A 67 -1.09 0.22 6.25
N GLY A 68 -2.23 -0.33 6.65
CA GLY A 68 -3.26 -0.77 5.73
C GLY A 68 -3.04 -2.15 5.10
N THR A 69 -3.90 -2.44 4.13
CA THR A 69 -4.00 -3.76 3.51
C THR A 69 -3.15 -3.81 2.24
N LEU A 70 -2.17 -4.71 2.24
CA LEU A 70 -1.35 -5.05 1.08
C LEU A 70 -1.69 -6.47 0.62
N LYS A 71 -2.02 -6.64 -0.66
CA LYS A 71 -2.16 -7.96 -1.30
C LYS A 71 -1.33 -8.00 -2.57
N VAL A 72 -0.53 -9.04 -2.73
CA VAL A 72 0.30 -9.25 -3.91
C VAL A 72 -0.16 -10.52 -4.61
N SER A 73 -0.43 -10.44 -5.90
CA SER A 73 -0.69 -11.62 -6.73
C SER A 73 0.17 -11.56 -8.00
N ALA A 74 0.55 -12.72 -8.50
CA ALA A 74 1.30 -12.87 -9.75
C ALA A 74 0.54 -13.83 -10.64
N LYS A 75 0.45 -13.50 -11.93
CA LYS A 75 -0.11 -14.39 -12.96
C LYS A 75 0.91 -14.58 -14.07
N LEU A 76 1.04 -15.82 -14.55
CA LEU A 76 1.81 -16.11 -15.75
C LEU A 76 1.14 -15.41 -16.93
N HIS A 77 1.87 -14.55 -17.62
CA HIS A 77 1.35 -13.78 -18.75
C HIS A 77 1.72 -14.41 -20.09
N THR A 78 3.00 -14.74 -20.28
CA THR A 78 3.43 -15.49 -21.46
C THR A 78 4.76 -16.20 -21.19
N ARG A 79 5.09 -17.19 -22.01
CA ARG A 79 6.40 -17.83 -21.99
C ARG A 79 7.19 -17.30 -23.18
N ASP A 80 8.26 -16.56 -22.91
CA ASP A 80 9.21 -16.16 -23.95
C ASP A 80 9.86 -17.46 -24.47
N SER A 81 9.43 -17.91 -25.65
CA SER A 81 9.90 -19.15 -26.27
C SER A 81 11.35 -19.06 -26.74
N GLN A 82 11.88 -17.85 -26.97
CA GLN A 82 13.28 -17.65 -27.35
C GLN A 82 14.22 -17.70 -26.14
N LYS A 83 13.78 -17.20 -24.98
CA LYS A 83 14.58 -17.18 -23.74
C LYS A 83 14.18 -18.25 -22.73
N SER A 84 13.16 -19.06 -23.02
CA SER A 84 12.53 -20.02 -22.10
C SER A 84 12.20 -19.41 -20.73
N LYS A 85 11.79 -18.14 -20.70
CA LYS A 85 11.48 -17.41 -19.48
C LYS A 85 9.99 -17.12 -19.37
N ASP A 86 9.45 -17.37 -18.18
CA ASP A 86 8.07 -17.06 -17.86
C ASP A 86 7.92 -15.57 -17.50
N LEU A 87 7.28 -14.82 -18.39
CA LEU A 87 6.91 -13.43 -18.14
C LEU A 87 5.66 -13.41 -17.26
N HIS A 88 5.84 -12.98 -16.02
CA HIS A 88 4.77 -12.81 -15.05
C HIS A 88 4.30 -11.36 -15.05
N ARG A 89 2.98 -11.15 -14.88
CA ARG A 89 2.43 -9.85 -14.51
C ARG A 89 2.09 -9.86 -13.03
N VAL A 90 2.61 -8.88 -12.30
CA VAL A 90 2.38 -8.74 -10.86
C VAL A 90 1.34 -7.67 -10.60
N THR A 91 0.34 -7.98 -9.79
CA THR A 91 -0.62 -7.02 -9.25
C THR A 91 -0.34 -6.81 -7.78
N VAL A 92 -0.09 -5.56 -7.39
CA VAL A 92 0.00 -5.13 -6.00
C VAL A 92 -1.22 -4.29 -5.69
N TYR A 93 -2.09 -4.80 -4.82
CA TYR A 93 -3.22 -4.08 -4.29
C TYR A 93 -2.83 -3.43 -2.97
N TYR A 94 -3.16 -2.15 -2.80
CA TYR A 94 -2.95 -1.40 -1.57
C TYR A 94 -4.14 -0.53 -1.22
N ALA A 95 -4.61 -0.65 0.01
CA ALA A 95 -5.62 0.23 0.61
C ALA A 95 -5.08 0.77 1.95
N PRO A 96 -4.98 2.09 2.14
CA PRO A 96 -4.55 2.67 3.39
C PRO A 96 -5.60 2.40 4.49
N PRO A 97 -5.17 2.36 5.77
CA PRO A 97 -6.08 2.18 6.88
C PRO A 97 -6.89 3.46 7.13
N ARG A 98 -7.97 3.30 7.89
CA ARG A 98 -8.88 4.40 8.28
C ARG A 98 -8.25 5.44 9.22
N PHE A 99 -7.10 5.12 9.79
CA PHE A 99 -6.38 5.92 10.78
C PHE A 99 -4.92 6.07 10.35
N SER A 100 -4.23 7.06 10.92
CA SER A 100 -2.84 7.41 10.65
C SER A 100 -1.99 7.37 11.93
N ILE A 101 -0.68 7.58 11.81
CA ILE A 101 0.20 7.69 12.98
C ILE A 101 -0.24 8.89 13.83
N ASN A 102 -0.22 8.72 15.16
CA ASN A 102 -0.70 9.64 16.20
C ASN A 102 -2.22 9.75 16.35
N ASP A 103 -3.02 9.06 15.52
CA ASP A 103 -4.46 8.95 15.77
C ASP A 103 -4.73 8.18 17.06
N LYS A 104 -5.79 8.57 17.76
CA LYS A 104 -6.32 7.87 18.94
C LYS A 104 -7.45 6.96 18.49
N VAL A 105 -7.30 5.66 18.73
CA VAL A 105 -8.27 4.63 18.37
C VAL A 105 -8.75 3.88 19.60
N ASN A 106 -10.00 3.41 19.57
CA ASN A 106 -10.53 2.54 20.63
C ASN A 106 -10.22 1.08 20.27
N VAL A 107 -9.42 0.42 21.10
CA VAL A 107 -9.08 -0.99 20.99
C VAL A 107 -9.58 -1.67 22.25
N ARG A 108 -10.61 -2.52 22.11
CA ARG A 108 -11.18 -3.32 23.22
C ARG A 108 -11.58 -2.50 24.45
N GLY A 109 -12.08 -1.27 24.24
CA GLY A 109 -12.50 -0.36 25.31
C GLY A 109 -11.43 0.62 25.79
N GLU A 110 -10.18 0.49 25.33
CA GLU A 110 -9.08 1.39 25.70
C GLU A 110 -8.71 2.34 24.56
N ILE A 111 -8.39 3.59 24.91
CA ILE A 111 -7.90 4.58 23.95
C ILE A 111 -6.39 4.38 23.77
N ILE A 112 -5.99 4.00 22.56
CA ILE A 112 -4.61 3.75 22.17
C ILE A 112 -4.19 4.81 21.13
N THR A 113 -3.04 5.44 21.34
CA THR A 113 -2.42 6.35 20.36
C THR A 113 -1.51 5.56 19.44
N ILE A 114 -1.76 5.59 18.13
CA ILE A 114 -0.96 4.85 17.13
C ILE A 114 0.44 5.45 17.03
N LYS A 115 1.47 4.59 17.04
CA LYS A 115 2.87 5.01 16.90
C LYS A 115 3.56 4.44 15.68
N SER A 116 3.22 3.24 15.25
CA SER A 116 3.81 2.65 14.05
C SER A 116 2.95 1.58 13.42
N PHE A 117 3.09 1.45 12.10
CA PHE A 117 2.54 0.35 11.33
C PHE A 117 3.60 -0.73 11.07
N GLY A 118 3.20 -2.00 11.17
CA GLY A 118 4.05 -3.16 10.96
C GLY A 118 3.19 -4.40 10.68
N LYS A 119 3.69 -5.61 11.02
CA LYS A 119 2.85 -6.82 10.98
C LYS A 119 1.60 -6.69 11.85
N LYS A 120 1.73 -5.94 12.95
CA LYS A 120 0.65 -5.45 13.80
C LYS A 120 0.83 -3.96 13.99
N ILE A 121 -0.24 -3.25 14.31
CA ILE A 121 -0.22 -1.84 14.67
C ILE A 121 0.31 -1.75 16.10
N SER A 122 1.30 -0.88 16.34
CA SER A 122 1.76 -0.58 17.68
C SER A 122 1.28 0.79 18.11
N GLY A 123 0.80 0.89 19.34
CA GLY A 123 0.42 2.13 19.97
C GLY A 123 0.76 2.17 21.45
N ILE A 124 0.41 3.28 22.07
CA ILE A 124 0.63 3.55 23.49
C ILE A 124 -0.70 3.90 24.14
N ASP A 125 -1.02 3.25 25.25
CA ASP A 125 -2.21 3.56 26.05
C ASP A 125 -2.05 4.86 26.86
N LYS A 126 -3.07 5.24 27.62
CA LYS A 126 -3.00 6.44 28.50
C LYS A 126 -1.93 6.34 29.60
N ALA A 127 -1.54 5.13 29.99
CA ALA A 127 -0.55 4.87 31.03
C ALA A 127 0.90 4.79 30.49
N GLY A 128 1.10 4.94 29.18
CA GLY A 128 2.42 4.83 28.55
C GLY A 128 2.83 3.40 28.17
N ARG A 129 1.96 2.40 28.34
CA ARG A 129 2.25 1.00 28.01
C ARG A 129 2.08 0.77 26.51
N ARG A 130 3.01 0.00 25.94
CA ARG A 130 2.95 -0.39 24.52
C ARG A 130 1.91 -1.49 24.31
N VAL A 131 1.04 -1.29 23.34
CA VAL A 131 0.02 -2.25 22.93
C VAL A 131 0.20 -2.58 21.45
N MET A 132 -0.01 -3.84 21.08
CA MET A 132 -0.05 -4.28 19.68
C MET A 132 -1.44 -4.81 19.35
N PHE A 133 -1.98 -4.40 18.20
CA PHE A 133 -3.31 -4.78 17.76
C PHE A 133 -3.39 -4.84 16.23
N GLU A 134 -4.44 -5.46 15.70
CA GLU A 134 -4.74 -5.48 14.26
C GLU A 134 -5.85 -4.47 13.95
N GLU A 135 -5.99 -4.08 12.68
CA GLU A 135 -7.03 -3.13 12.27
C GLU A 135 -8.45 -3.61 12.62
N LYS A 136 -8.69 -4.93 12.61
CA LYS A 136 -9.96 -5.53 13.01
C LYS A 136 -10.29 -5.40 14.50
N ASP A 137 -9.29 -5.15 15.35
CA ASP A 137 -9.48 -4.96 16.80
C ASP A 137 -9.95 -3.53 17.13
N VAL A 138 -9.85 -2.61 16.16
CA VAL A 138 -10.28 -1.22 16.32
C VAL A 138 -11.78 -1.16 16.14
N SER A 139 -12.49 -0.69 17.17
CA SER A 139 -13.93 -0.43 17.05
C SER A 139 -14.16 0.66 15.98
N PRO A 140 -15.17 0.52 15.11
CA PRO A 140 -15.54 1.60 14.21
C PRO A 140 -15.81 2.84 15.06
N ALA A 141 -15.28 3.99 14.64
CA ALA A 141 -15.62 5.26 15.28
C ALA A 141 -17.16 5.35 15.35
N PRO A 142 -17.74 5.75 16.50
CA PRO A 142 -19.18 5.88 16.62
C PRO A 142 -19.69 6.75 15.46
N PRO A 143 -20.76 6.36 14.76
CA PRO A 143 -21.34 7.18 13.71
C PRO A 143 -21.90 8.44 14.36
N GLY A 144 -21.18 9.56 14.26
CA GLY A 144 -21.65 10.86 14.75
C GLY A 144 -20.60 11.67 15.48
N THR A 145 -19.73 12.34 14.73
CA THR A 145 -19.23 13.67 15.09
C THR A 145 -18.92 14.40 13.79
N GLY A 146 -20.00 14.78 13.09
CA GLY A 146 -19.99 15.81 12.06
C GLY A 146 -20.56 17.09 12.65
#